data_AF-A0A6J3EKD4-F1
#
_entry.id   AF-A0A6J3EKD4-F1
#
_cell.length_a   1.000
_cell.length_b   1.000
_cell.length_c   1.000
_cell.angle_alpha   90.00
_cell.angle_beta   90.00
_cell.angle_gamma   90.00
#
_symmetry.space_group_name_H-M   'P 1'
#
loop_
_entity.id
_entity.type
_entity.pdbx_description
1 polymer ?
#
loop_
_entity_poly.entity_id
_entity_poly.type
_entity_poly.pdbx_seq_one_letter_code
_entity_poly.pdbx_strand_id
1 'polypeptide(L)'
;MEKTLNRIHPVSDPEAVYFLQVSWEKDLGTGFGITLTDGECAWTGTVSEAEISREASDMEMNREKYVEELKKALILGEESAGKYNFAISRDEENAVCLFSYERNLKDGSFRLGSLKLQKVSSPAEVVRELIGYCLDCLGRLQVKNEHLQKENERLFSDWSDVEKRLEKCVEAKEDLEADLYNRFILVLNEKKAKIRNLQKLLNEAKQYAADTECTRESVATTQMATGQENDYDGSSEEESENLAWSSLPAAPERNDSILGSPDVINTTPRRKRRQRPVKPAGTGAKMATYETEMPAKEKPDPASQKTSGKHSPDVMSLETLENTCEPEDLFDDI
;
A
#
# COMPACT_ATOMS: atom_id res chain seq x y z
N MET A 1 8.23 1.74 -30.43
CA MET A 1 7.66 0.52 -31.01
C MET A 1 7.92 -0.61 -30.05
N GLU A 2 6.86 -1.08 -29.41
CA GLU A 2 6.84 -2.24 -28.54
C GLU A 2 6.36 -3.45 -29.35
N LYS A 3 6.76 -4.65 -28.92
CA LYS A 3 6.32 -5.92 -29.51
C LYS A 3 6.08 -6.96 -28.41
N THR A 4 5.04 -7.76 -28.56
CA THR A 4 4.86 -9.00 -27.76
C THR A 4 4.68 -10.20 -28.66
N LEU A 5 5.05 -11.36 -28.14
CA LEU A 5 4.86 -12.65 -28.78
C LEU A 5 4.11 -13.57 -27.83
N ASN A 6 2.95 -14.04 -28.26
CA ASN A 6 2.10 -14.96 -27.51
C ASN A 6 1.95 -16.29 -28.25
N ARG A 7 1.95 -17.39 -27.51
CA ARG A 7 1.57 -18.71 -28.03
C ARG A 7 0.05 -18.86 -27.89
N ILE A 8 -0.63 -19.22 -28.97
CA ILE A 8 -2.08 -19.42 -29.00
C ILE A 8 -2.44 -20.77 -29.62
N HIS A 9 -3.60 -21.30 -29.25
CA HIS A 9 -4.17 -22.55 -29.78
C HIS A 9 -5.53 -22.23 -30.41
N PRO A 10 -5.78 -22.59 -31.69
CA PRO A 10 -7.08 -22.39 -32.31
C PRO A 10 -8.15 -23.32 -31.72
N VAL A 11 -9.39 -22.84 -31.62
CA VAL A 11 -10.55 -23.66 -31.21
C VAL A 11 -10.83 -24.80 -32.21
N SER A 12 -10.52 -24.59 -33.50
CA SER A 12 -10.71 -25.58 -34.56
C SER A 12 -9.70 -26.75 -34.50
N ASP A 13 -8.54 -26.54 -33.90
CA ASP A 13 -7.48 -27.54 -33.76
C ASP A 13 -6.64 -27.22 -32.51
N PRO A 14 -7.01 -27.77 -31.33
CA PRO A 14 -6.34 -27.47 -30.07
C PRO A 14 -4.88 -27.96 -29.97
N GLU A 15 -4.49 -28.96 -30.77
CA GLU A 15 -3.13 -29.49 -30.81
C GLU A 15 -2.20 -28.61 -31.66
N ALA A 16 -2.75 -27.84 -32.61
CA ALA A 16 -1.97 -26.92 -33.43
C ALA A 16 -1.51 -25.70 -32.62
N VAL A 17 -0.19 -25.50 -32.59
CA VAL A 17 0.44 -24.35 -31.92
C VAL A 17 0.68 -23.24 -32.93
N TYR A 18 0.19 -22.04 -32.64
CA TYR A 18 0.50 -20.83 -33.41
C TYR A 18 1.17 -19.79 -32.52
N PHE A 19 1.98 -18.94 -33.15
CA PHE A 19 2.61 -17.80 -32.52
C PHE A 19 2.02 -16.51 -33.09
N LEU A 20 1.56 -15.64 -32.19
CA LEU A 20 0.96 -14.35 -32.48
C LEU A 20 1.91 -13.24 -32.00
N GLN A 21 2.52 -12.54 -32.95
CA GLN A 21 3.30 -11.34 -32.68
C GLN A 21 2.42 -10.09 -32.90
N VAL A 22 2.34 -9.23 -31.89
CA VAL A 22 1.64 -7.93 -31.96
C VAL A 22 2.65 -6.81 -31.76
N SER A 23 2.56 -5.74 -32.54
CA SER A 23 3.48 -4.60 -32.50
C SER A 23 2.75 -3.27 -32.55
N TRP A 24 3.11 -2.31 -31.70
CA TRP A 24 2.47 -0.99 -31.61
C TRP A 24 3.51 0.10 -31.32
N GLU A 25 3.17 1.38 -31.52
CA GLU A 25 4.14 2.46 -31.31
C GLU A 25 4.21 2.92 -29.84
N LYS A 26 3.07 3.41 -29.31
CA LYS A 26 2.91 4.00 -27.97
C LYS A 26 1.68 3.47 -27.23
N ASP A 27 0.54 3.39 -27.91
CA ASP A 27 -0.67 2.76 -27.40
C ASP A 27 -1.35 1.94 -28.48
N LEU A 28 -1.91 0.79 -28.08
CA LEU A 28 -2.60 -0.15 -28.96
C LEU A 28 -3.80 0.51 -29.65
N GLY A 29 -4.45 1.49 -29.01
CA GLY A 29 -5.58 2.24 -29.57
C GLY A 29 -5.23 3.16 -30.73
N THR A 30 -3.95 3.43 -30.99
CA THR A 30 -3.48 4.20 -32.17
C THR A 30 -3.28 3.32 -33.42
N GLY A 31 -3.38 2.00 -33.25
CA GLY A 31 -3.14 1.02 -34.30
C GLY A 31 -1.98 0.08 -33.96
N PHE A 32 -1.97 -1.09 -34.62
CA PHE A 32 -0.99 -2.13 -34.40
C PHE A 32 -0.74 -3.00 -35.65
N GLY A 33 0.49 -3.48 -35.79
CA GLY A 33 0.82 -4.59 -36.67
C GLY A 33 0.55 -5.92 -35.97
N ILE A 34 0.04 -6.90 -36.71
CA ILE A 34 -0.19 -8.25 -36.22
C ILE A 34 0.45 -9.25 -37.18
N THR A 35 1.02 -10.32 -36.64
CA THR A 35 1.65 -11.38 -37.42
C THR A 35 1.36 -12.72 -36.77
N LEU A 36 0.82 -13.64 -37.56
CA LEU A 36 0.47 -14.99 -37.15
C LEU A 36 1.38 -15.98 -37.89
N THR A 37 1.94 -16.97 -37.20
CA THR A 37 2.74 -18.04 -37.82
C THR A 37 2.54 -19.37 -37.11
N ASP A 38 2.58 -20.46 -37.88
CA ASP A 38 2.64 -21.85 -37.41
C ASP A 38 4.08 -22.42 -37.43
N GLY A 39 5.07 -21.59 -37.79
CA GLY A 39 6.47 -21.98 -37.99
C GLY A 39 6.85 -22.28 -39.44
N GLU A 40 5.90 -22.63 -40.32
CA GLU A 40 6.13 -22.92 -41.74
C GLU A 40 5.62 -21.80 -42.65
N CYS A 41 4.42 -21.30 -42.35
CA CYS A 41 3.74 -20.19 -42.99
C CYS A 41 3.67 -18.99 -42.03
N ALA A 42 3.51 -17.80 -42.60
CA ALA A 42 3.26 -16.57 -41.86
C ALA A 42 2.22 -15.73 -42.58
N TRP A 43 1.40 -15.02 -41.81
CA TRP A 43 0.42 -14.06 -42.30
C TRP A 43 0.52 -12.76 -41.51
N THR A 44 0.44 -11.64 -42.20
CA THR A 44 0.59 -10.30 -41.62
C THR A 44 -0.64 -9.45 -41.86
N GLY A 45 -0.93 -8.55 -40.92
CA GLY A 45 -1.95 -7.52 -41.06
C GLY A 45 -1.59 -6.28 -40.27
N THR A 46 -2.30 -5.18 -40.57
CA THR A 46 -2.18 -3.91 -39.84
C THR A 46 -3.58 -3.41 -39.52
N VAL A 47 -3.77 -2.92 -38.31
CA VAL A 47 -5.03 -2.32 -37.85
C VAL A 47 -4.77 -0.86 -37.51
N SER A 48 -5.55 0.04 -38.09
CA SER A 48 -5.45 1.48 -37.85
C SER A 48 -6.36 1.96 -36.72
N GLU A 49 -6.05 3.12 -36.13
CA GLU A 49 -6.90 3.79 -35.12
C GLU A 49 -8.37 3.93 -35.56
N ALA A 50 -8.60 4.21 -36.85
CA ALA A 50 -9.93 4.36 -37.42
C ALA A 50 -10.72 3.02 -37.42
N GLU A 51 -10.04 1.90 -37.65
CA GLU A 51 -10.65 0.57 -37.63
C GLU A 51 -10.95 0.12 -36.20
N ILE A 52 -10.05 0.39 -35.25
CA ILE A 52 -10.28 0.14 -33.81
C ILE A 52 -11.49 0.94 -33.32
N SER A 53 -11.58 2.22 -33.70
CA SER A 53 -12.67 3.11 -33.30
C SER A 53 -14.01 2.71 -33.94
N ARG A 54 -13.98 2.21 -35.17
CA ARG A 54 -15.16 1.68 -35.87
C ARG A 54 -15.63 0.37 -35.23
N GLU A 55 -14.76 -0.62 -35.03
CA GLU A 55 -15.14 -1.91 -34.43
C GLU A 55 -15.69 -1.71 -33.01
N ALA A 56 -15.09 -0.83 -32.19
CA ALA A 56 -15.63 -0.46 -30.88
C ALA A 56 -17.06 0.12 -30.96
N SER A 57 -17.34 0.94 -31.99
CA SER A 57 -18.65 1.55 -32.22
C SER A 57 -19.67 0.52 -32.73
N ASP A 58 -19.26 -0.37 -33.65
CA ASP A 58 -20.08 -1.46 -34.19
C ASP A 58 -20.42 -2.50 -33.11
N MET A 59 -19.61 -2.60 -32.06
CA MET A 59 -19.84 -3.41 -30.85
C MET A 59 -20.58 -2.67 -29.71
N GLU A 60 -21.02 -1.42 -29.94
CA GLU A 60 -21.66 -0.55 -28.93
C GLU A 60 -20.84 -0.39 -27.62
N MET A 61 -19.50 -0.48 -27.72
CA MET A 61 -18.59 -0.42 -26.57
C MET A 61 -17.74 0.86 -26.58
N ASN A 62 -17.47 1.41 -25.39
CA ASN A 62 -16.57 2.56 -25.24
C ASN A 62 -15.18 2.21 -25.77
N ARG A 63 -14.57 3.09 -26.56
CA ARG A 63 -13.29 2.87 -27.25
C ARG A 63 -12.19 2.42 -26.29
N GLU A 64 -12.09 3.05 -25.12
CA GLU A 64 -11.07 2.79 -24.11
C GLU A 64 -11.22 1.36 -23.56
N LYS A 65 -12.47 0.94 -23.29
CA LYS A 65 -12.79 -0.43 -22.86
C LYS A 65 -12.49 -1.45 -23.96
N TYR A 66 -12.75 -1.12 -25.22
CA TYR A 66 -12.39 -1.98 -26.35
C TYR A 66 -10.86 -2.15 -26.45
N VAL A 67 -10.09 -1.08 -26.29
CA VAL A 67 -8.61 -1.14 -26.27
C VAL A 67 -8.09 -1.94 -25.07
N GLU A 68 -8.72 -1.85 -23.89
CA GLU A 68 -8.39 -2.72 -22.75
C GLU A 68 -8.66 -4.21 -23.03
N GLU A 69 -9.78 -4.53 -23.68
CA GLU A 69 -10.09 -5.92 -24.07
C GLU A 69 -9.15 -6.44 -25.16
N LEU A 70 -8.75 -5.61 -26.13
CA LEU A 70 -7.69 -5.94 -27.09
C LEU A 70 -6.35 -6.22 -26.39
N LYS A 71 -5.97 -5.40 -25.41
CA LYS A 71 -4.75 -5.64 -24.61
C LYS A 71 -4.83 -6.99 -23.88
N LYS A 72 -5.96 -7.30 -23.24
CA LYS A 72 -6.15 -8.59 -22.55
C LYS A 72 -6.08 -9.78 -23.53
N ALA A 73 -6.79 -9.71 -24.65
CA ALA A 73 -6.89 -10.79 -25.63
C ALA A 73 -5.60 -11.03 -26.45
N LEU A 74 -4.89 -9.97 -26.82
CA LEU A 74 -3.78 -10.06 -27.78
C LEU A 74 -2.39 -9.92 -27.14
N ILE A 75 -2.30 -9.37 -25.91
CA ILE A 75 -1.03 -9.10 -25.22
C ILE A 75 -0.86 -9.95 -23.95
N LEU A 76 -1.86 -9.99 -23.04
CA LEU A 76 -1.77 -10.67 -21.74
C LEU A 76 -2.07 -12.19 -21.86
N GLY A 77 -1.34 -12.90 -22.72
CA GLY A 77 -1.68 -14.26 -23.15
C GLY A 77 -1.90 -15.28 -22.02
N GLU A 78 -0.96 -15.40 -21.08
CA GLU A 78 -1.03 -16.41 -20.02
C GLU A 78 -2.00 -16.02 -18.88
N GLU A 79 -2.06 -14.73 -18.53
CA GLU A 79 -2.99 -14.18 -17.52
C GLU A 79 -4.47 -14.22 -17.98
N SER A 80 -4.70 -14.44 -19.27
CA SER A 80 -6.02 -14.50 -19.90
C SER A 80 -6.42 -15.89 -20.41
N ALA A 81 -5.64 -16.94 -20.08
CA ALA A 81 -5.93 -18.32 -20.44
C ALA A 81 -7.39 -18.73 -20.14
N GLY A 82 -8.07 -19.31 -21.13
CA GLY A 82 -9.48 -19.72 -21.07
C GLY A 82 -10.51 -18.59 -21.15
N LYS A 83 -10.11 -17.31 -21.07
CA LYS A 83 -11.02 -16.14 -21.19
C LYS A 83 -11.25 -15.70 -22.64
N TYR A 84 -10.33 -16.03 -23.54
CA TYR A 84 -10.43 -15.73 -24.96
C TYR A 84 -10.19 -16.97 -25.81
N ASN A 85 -10.93 -17.05 -26.91
CA ASN A 85 -10.86 -18.10 -27.92
C ASN A 85 -10.30 -17.51 -29.22
N PHE A 86 -9.47 -18.27 -29.93
CA PHE A 86 -8.93 -17.87 -31.23
C PHE A 86 -9.45 -18.82 -32.31
N ALA A 87 -9.90 -18.30 -33.44
CA ALA A 87 -10.26 -19.08 -34.62
C ALA A 87 -9.43 -18.62 -35.81
N ILE A 88 -8.91 -19.59 -36.56
CA ILE A 88 -8.00 -19.38 -37.68
C ILE A 88 -8.54 -20.18 -38.86
N SER A 89 -8.94 -19.49 -39.92
CA SER A 89 -9.41 -20.10 -41.17
C SER A 89 -8.47 -19.69 -42.31
N ARG A 90 -7.89 -20.69 -42.98
CA ARG A 90 -6.94 -20.49 -44.09
C ARG A 90 -7.70 -20.63 -45.42
N ASP A 91 -7.62 -19.61 -46.26
CA ASP A 91 -8.06 -19.65 -47.65
C ASP A 91 -6.81 -19.79 -48.54
N GLU A 92 -6.59 -21.00 -49.06
CA GLU A 92 -5.44 -21.32 -49.91
C GLU A 92 -5.56 -20.72 -51.32
N GLU A 93 -6.78 -20.52 -51.83
CA GLU A 93 -7.02 -19.97 -53.17
C GLU A 93 -6.72 -18.48 -53.22
N ASN A 94 -7.15 -17.72 -52.20
CA ASN A 94 -6.93 -16.28 -52.10
C ASN A 94 -5.66 -15.90 -51.33
N ALA A 95 -4.94 -16.87 -50.75
CA ALA A 95 -3.77 -16.66 -49.88
C ALA A 95 -4.05 -15.72 -48.68
N VAL A 96 -5.28 -15.77 -48.16
CA VAL A 96 -5.74 -14.98 -47.01
C VAL A 96 -5.97 -15.90 -45.81
N CYS A 97 -5.61 -15.44 -44.62
CA CYS A 97 -5.99 -16.07 -43.35
C CYS A 97 -6.99 -15.17 -42.62
N LEU A 98 -8.19 -15.67 -42.33
CA LEU A 98 -9.12 -15.01 -41.44
C LEU A 98 -8.79 -15.42 -40.00
N PHE A 99 -8.31 -14.45 -39.22
CA PHE A 99 -8.07 -14.59 -37.79
C PHE A 99 -9.18 -13.88 -37.03
N SER A 100 -9.85 -14.55 -36.10
CA SER A 100 -10.82 -13.93 -35.20
C SER A 100 -10.56 -14.32 -33.76
N TYR A 101 -10.84 -13.40 -32.86
CA TYR A 101 -10.70 -13.58 -31.42
C TYR A 101 -12.05 -13.29 -30.76
N GLU A 102 -12.44 -14.20 -29.88
CA GLU A 102 -13.71 -14.16 -29.16
C GLU A 102 -13.43 -14.10 -27.66
N ARG A 103 -14.33 -13.48 -26.90
CA ARG A 103 -14.29 -13.50 -25.44
C ARG A 103 -15.31 -14.51 -24.92
N ASN A 104 -14.86 -15.35 -24.00
CA ASN A 104 -15.68 -16.32 -23.30
C ASN A 104 -16.42 -15.62 -22.15
N LEU A 105 -17.71 -15.89 -22.06
CA LEU A 105 -18.60 -15.56 -20.95
C LEU A 105 -19.13 -16.88 -20.35
N LYS A 106 -19.90 -16.78 -19.26
CA LYS A 106 -20.43 -17.97 -18.56
C LYS A 106 -21.39 -18.80 -19.42
N ASP A 107 -22.12 -18.13 -20.31
CA ASP A 107 -23.25 -18.71 -21.06
C ASP A 107 -23.02 -18.73 -22.58
N GLY A 108 -21.77 -18.52 -23.04
CA GLY A 108 -21.37 -18.51 -24.46
C GLY A 108 -20.11 -17.69 -24.73
N SER A 109 -19.66 -17.63 -25.99
CA SER A 109 -18.63 -16.69 -26.46
C SER A 109 -19.26 -15.55 -27.29
N PHE A 110 -18.57 -14.40 -27.36
CA PHE A 110 -18.88 -13.35 -28.33
C PHE A 110 -17.63 -12.92 -29.08
N ARG A 111 -17.75 -12.68 -30.39
CA ARG A 111 -16.64 -12.21 -31.22
C ARG A 111 -16.24 -10.80 -30.80
N LEU A 112 -14.97 -10.63 -30.41
CA LEU A 112 -14.38 -9.35 -30.05
C LEU A 112 -13.70 -8.67 -31.26
N GLY A 113 -13.31 -9.43 -32.27
CA GLY A 113 -12.90 -8.85 -33.56
C GLY A 113 -12.51 -9.91 -34.58
N SER A 114 -12.30 -9.47 -35.83
CA SER A 114 -11.79 -10.32 -36.90
C SER A 114 -10.89 -9.54 -37.86
N LEU A 115 -9.82 -10.18 -38.34
CA LEU A 115 -8.78 -9.59 -39.16
C LEU A 115 -8.48 -10.50 -40.36
N LYS A 116 -8.39 -9.90 -41.55
CA LYS A 116 -7.94 -10.58 -42.77
C LYS A 116 -6.44 -10.37 -42.91
N LEU A 117 -5.67 -11.43 -42.68
CA LEU A 117 -4.21 -11.42 -42.74
C LEU A 117 -3.74 -11.94 -44.11
N GLN A 118 -2.75 -11.28 -44.71
CA GLN A 118 -2.20 -11.65 -46.01
C GLN A 118 -1.02 -12.62 -45.82
N LYS A 119 -0.95 -13.69 -46.62
CA LYS A 119 0.18 -14.65 -46.56
C LYS A 119 1.48 -13.98 -47.00
N VAL A 120 2.53 -14.18 -46.21
CA VAL A 120 3.86 -13.63 -46.46
C VAL A 120 4.63 -14.52 -47.44
N SER A 121 5.30 -13.91 -48.43
CA SER A 121 6.07 -14.63 -49.46
C SER A 121 7.32 -15.34 -48.94
N SER A 122 7.93 -14.84 -47.85
CA SER A 122 9.10 -15.43 -47.17
C SER A 122 8.82 -15.66 -45.68
N PRO A 123 8.07 -16.70 -45.29
CA PRO A 123 7.78 -17.00 -43.89
C PRO A 123 9.05 -17.21 -43.05
N ALA A 124 10.09 -17.79 -43.66
CA ALA A 124 11.36 -18.06 -42.99
C ALA A 124 12.11 -16.79 -42.57
N GLU A 125 11.88 -15.64 -43.22
CA GLU A 125 12.41 -14.35 -42.74
C GLU A 125 11.69 -13.87 -41.49
N VAL A 126 10.35 -13.96 -41.49
CA VAL A 126 9.51 -13.60 -40.34
C VAL A 126 9.87 -14.44 -39.11
N VAL A 127 9.99 -15.76 -39.27
CA VAL A 127 10.37 -16.67 -38.18
C VAL A 127 11.79 -16.38 -37.68
N ARG A 128 12.74 -16.02 -38.56
CA ARG A 128 14.09 -15.60 -38.15
C ARG A 128 14.10 -14.29 -37.38
N GLU A 129 13.34 -13.27 -37.82
CA GLU A 129 13.21 -12.00 -37.07
C GLU A 129 12.59 -12.26 -35.70
N LEU A 130 11.56 -13.10 -35.64
CA LEU A 130 10.86 -13.45 -34.40
C LEU A 130 11.77 -14.15 -33.39
N ILE A 131 12.54 -15.16 -33.83
CA ILE A 131 13.52 -15.85 -32.98
C ILE A 131 14.63 -14.88 -32.56
N GLY A 132 15.13 -14.03 -33.46
CA GLY A 132 16.10 -12.99 -33.14
C GLY A 132 15.60 -12.04 -32.05
N TYR A 133 14.37 -11.55 -32.18
CA TYR A 133 13.71 -10.72 -31.16
C TYR A 133 13.61 -11.43 -29.81
N CYS A 134 13.26 -12.72 -29.79
CA CYS A 134 13.22 -13.50 -28.55
C CYS A 134 14.60 -13.65 -27.90
N LEU A 135 15.65 -13.89 -28.68
CA LEU A 135 17.03 -13.98 -28.19
C LEU A 135 17.54 -12.63 -27.64
N ASP A 136 17.25 -11.53 -28.34
CA ASP A 136 17.58 -10.18 -27.87
C ASP A 136 16.82 -9.82 -26.58
N CYS A 137 15.55 -10.20 -26.48
CA CYS A 137 14.75 -10.04 -25.27
C CYS A 137 15.33 -10.84 -24.10
N LEU A 138 15.68 -12.10 -24.32
CA LEU A 138 16.30 -12.97 -23.33
C LEU A 138 17.63 -12.39 -22.84
N GLY A 139 18.50 -11.94 -23.74
CA GLY A 139 19.77 -11.29 -23.39
C GLY A 139 19.60 -10.03 -22.54
N ARG A 140 18.65 -9.14 -22.91
CA ARG A 140 18.34 -7.95 -22.11
C ARG A 140 17.76 -8.30 -20.72
N LEU A 141 16.90 -9.32 -20.65
CA LEU A 141 16.33 -9.80 -19.38
C LEU A 141 17.40 -10.42 -18.49
N GLN A 142 18.32 -11.20 -19.05
CA GLN A 142 19.45 -11.78 -18.31
C GLN A 142 20.34 -10.69 -17.71
N VAL A 143 20.79 -9.72 -18.51
CA VAL A 143 21.62 -8.60 -18.02
C VAL A 143 20.90 -7.80 -16.93
N LYS A 144 19.59 -7.57 -17.08
CA LYS A 144 18.78 -6.90 -16.05
C LYS A 144 18.67 -7.74 -14.77
N ASN A 145 18.51 -9.06 -14.88
CA ASN A 145 18.45 -9.97 -13.74
C ASN A 145 19.80 -10.00 -12.99
N GLU A 146 20.91 -10.20 -13.70
CA GLU A 146 22.27 -10.15 -13.11
C GLU A 146 22.57 -8.81 -12.43
N HIS A 147 22.07 -7.69 -12.97
CA HIS A 147 22.20 -6.39 -12.33
C HIS A 147 21.35 -6.29 -11.06
N LEU A 148 20.07 -6.67 -11.10
CA LEU A 148 19.19 -6.67 -9.94
C LEU A 148 19.68 -7.60 -8.83
N GLN A 149 20.25 -8.75 -9.18
CA GLN A 149 20.86 -9.69 -8.25
C GLN A 149 22.05 -9.05 -7.51
N LYS A 150 22.94 -8.35 -8.22
CA LYS A 150 24.06 -7.61 -7.61
C LYS A 150 23.60 -6.45 -6.72
N GLU A 151 22.55 -5.73 -7.12
CA GLU A 151 21.95 -4.68 -6.28
C GLU A 151 21.34 -5.27 -5.01
N ASN A 152 20.68 -6.43 -5.09
CA ASN A 152 20.11 -7.14 -3.95
C ASN A 152 21.21 -7.63 -2.98
N GLU A 153 22.28 -8.24 -3.49
CA GLU A 153 23.45 -8.66 -2.71
C GLU A 153 24.14 -7.47 -2.02
N ARG A 154 24.26 -6.31 -2.70
CA ARG A 154 24.76 -5.08 -2.10
C ARG A 154 23.84 -4.61 -0.97
N LEU A 155 22.54 -4.48 -1.23
CA LEU A 155 21.58 -4.00 -0.24
C LEU A 155 21.50 -4.91 1.00
N PHE A 156 21.60 -6.24 0.81
CA PHE A 156 21.66 -7.20 1.91
C PHE A 156 22.94 -7.03 2.75
N SER A 157 24.08 -6.78 2.10
CA SER A 157 25.36 -6.50 2.76
C SER A 157 25.31 -5.19 3.54
N ASP A 158 24.81 -4.11 2.91
CA ASP A 158 24.62 -2.79 3.53
C ASP A 158 23.68 -2.88 4.75
N TRP A 159 22.58 -3.61 4.64
CA TRP A 159 21.62 -3.84 5.71
C TRP A 159 22.26 -4.56 6.90
N SER A 160 22.95 -5.67 6.66
CA SER A 160 23.65 -6.43 7.72
C SER A 160 24.77 -5.61 8.37
N ASP A 161 25.42 -4.69 7.65
CA ASP A 161 26.44 -3.80 8.22
C ASP A 161 25.84 -2.66 9.04
N VAL A 162 24.63 -2.19 8.71
CA VAL A 162 23.87 -1.24 9.53
C VAL A 162 23.35 -1.92 10.80
N GLU A 163 22.84 -3.16 10.70
CA GLU A 163 22.40 -3.98 11.83
C GLU A 163 23.53 -4.16 12.87
N LYS A 164 24.71 -4.65 12.44
CA LYS A 164 25.89 -4.79 13.33
C LYS A 164 26.38 -3.47 13.95
N ARG A 165 26.11 -2.32 13.31
CA ARG A 165 26.44 -0.99 13.87
C ARG A 165 25.39 -0.54 14.88
N LEU A 166 24.12 -0.89 14.66
CA LEU A 166 23.03 -0.64 15.59
C LEU A 166 23.21 -1.44 16.87
N GLU A 167 23.52 -2.74 16.79
CA GLU A 167 23.82 -3.60 17.94
C GLU A 167 24.91 -2.98 18.84
N LYS A 168 26.06 -2.65 18.26
CA LYS A 168 27.17 -1.98 18.97
C LYS A 168 26.81 -0.62 19.55
N CYS A 169 25.89 0.10 18.92
CA CYS A 169 25.39 1.38 19.43
C CYS A 169 24.47 1.18 20.64
N VAL A 170 23.67 0.10 20.64
CA VAL A 170 22.83 -0.30 21.78
C VAL A 170 23.72 -0.75 22.95
N GLU A 171 24.67 -1.65 22.72
CA GLU A 171 25.65 -2.10 23.74
C GLU A 171 26.37 -0.91 24.38
N ALA A 172 26.97 -0.02 23.58
CA ALA A 172 27.68 1.15 24.08
C ALA A 172 26.78 2.16 24.81
N LYS A 173 25.49 2.23 24.46
CA LYS A 173 24.48 3.06 25.13
C LYS A 173 24.09 2.45 26.47
N GLU A 174 23.93 1.14 26.56
CA GLU A 174 23.62 0.42 27.81
C GLU A 174 24.78 0.47 28.80
N ASP A 175 26.02 0.27 28.35
CA ASP A 175 27.23 0.44 29.16
C ASP A 175 27.35 1.86 29.74
N LEU A 176 27.07 2.87 28.91
CA LEU A 176 27.11 4.28 29.32
C LEU A 176 26.00 4.62 30.34
N GLU A 177 24.79 4.10 30.13
CA GLU A 177 23.69 4.24 31.09
C GLU A 177 24.03 3.57 32.42
N ALA A 178 24.61 2.37 32.40
CA ALA A 178 25.05 1.66 33.61
C ALA A 178 26.12 2.45 34.39
N ASP A 179 27.15 3.01 33.75
CA ASP A 179 28.15 3.87 34.41
C ASP A 179 27.50 5.13 35.01
N LEU A 180 26.60 5.80 34.27
CA LEU A 180 25.87 6.98 34.75
C LEU A 180 24.99 6.67 35.96
N TYR A 181 24.23 5.57 35.95
CA TYR A 181 23.41 5.14 37.08
C TYR A 181 24.27 4.78 38.29
N ASN A 182 25.37 4.06 38.11
CA ASN A 182 26.31 3.72 39.19
C ASN A 182 26.91 4.97 39.83
N ARG A 183 27.39 5.93 39.02
CA ARG A 183 27.90 7.23 39.50
C ARG A 183 26.82 8.04 40.22
N PHE A 184 25.60 8.07 39.71
CA PHE A 184 24.49 8.77 40.35
C PHE A 184 24.12 8.16 41.71
N ILE A 185 24.16 6.83 41.84
CA ILE A 185 23.94 6.12 43.12
C ILE A 185 25.01 6.51 44.15
N LEU A 186 26.29 6.61 43.76
CA LEU A 186 27.36 7.07 44.66
C LEU A 186 27.08 8.48 45.20
N VAL A 187 26.78 9.44 44.30
CA VAL A 187 26.45 10.82 44.69
C VAL A 187 25.21 10.88 45.59
N LEU A 188 24.14 10.13 45.26
CA LEU A 188 22.95 10.04 46.11
C LEU A 188 23.28 9.47 47.49
N ASN A 189 24.14 8.47 47.59
CA ASN A 189 24.51 7.85 48.86
C ASN A 189 25.34 8.80 49.74
N GLU A 190 26.26 9.57 49.16
CA GLU A 190 26.98 10.64 49.87
C GLU A 190 26.00 11.72 50.38
N LYS A 191 25.07 12.18 49.53
CA LYS A 191 24.05 13.17 49.93
C LYS A 191 23.16 12.62 51.07
N LYS A 192 22.68 11.38 50.95
CA LYS A 192 21.91 10.68 52.01
C LYS A 192 22.72 10.55 53.30
N ALA A 193 24.00 10.21 53.22
CA ALA A 193 24.88 10.13 54.39
C ALA A 193 25.09 11.50 55.06
N LYS A 194 25.29 12.57 54.28
CA LYS A 194 25.42 13.93 54.80
C LYS A 194 24.13 14.43 55.47
N ILE A 195 22.97 14.15 54.89
CA ILE A 195 21.66 14.46 55.49
C ILE A 195 21.49 13.74 56.82
N ARG A 196 21.74 12.43 56.90
CA ARG A 196 21.68 11.64 58.14
C ARG A 196 22.61 12.19 59.23
N ASN A 197 23.82 12.60 58.87
CA ASN A 197 24.78 13.19 59.80
C ASN A 197 24.30 14.55 60.34
N LEU A 198 23.81 15.43 59.46
CA LEU A 198 23.23 16.73 59.86
C LEU A 198 21.98 16.56 60.74
N GLN A 199 21.11 15.61 60.43
CA GLN A 199 19.95 15.26 61.27
C GLN A 199 20.38 14.76 62.65
N LYS A 200 21.42 13.92 62.73
CA LYS A 200 21.97 13.45 64.00
C LYS A 200 22.50 14.62 64.86
N LEU A 201 23.37 15.47 64.30
CA LEU A 201 23.91 16.65 64.98
C LEU A 201 22.81 17.61 65.46
N LEU A 202 21.76 17.81 64.65
CA LEU A 202 20.62 18.66 65.00
C LEU A 202 19.80 18.06 66.15
N ASN A 203 19.63 16.73 66.18
CA ASN A 203 18.94 16.06 67.27
C ASN A 203 19.77 16.08 68.56
N GLU A 204 21.09 15.85 68.48
CA GLU A 204 22.01 15.97 69.63
C GLU A 204 21.99 17.37 70.23
N ALA A 205 21.99 18.43 69.40
CA ALA A 205 21.88 19.81 69.85
C ALA A 205 20.52 20.12 70.51
N LYS A 206 19.42 19.55 70.00
CA LYS A 206 18.09 19.66 70.63
C LYS A 206 18.02 18.92 71.97
N GLN A 207 18.62 17.73 72.06
CA GLN A 207 18.70 16.95 73.29
C GLN A 207 19.44 17.75 74.37
N TYR A 208 20.60 18.31 74.02
CA TYR A 208 21.41 19.13 74.92
C TYR A 208 20.68 20.40 75.37
N ALA A 209 19.93 21.05 74.48
CA ALA A 209 19.07 22.18 74.83
C ALA A 209 17.99 21.76 75.85
N ALA A 210 17.24 20.69 75.56
CA ALA A 210 16.21 20.16 76.46
C ALA A 210 16.77 19.70 77.81
N ASP A 211 17.97 19.13 77.86
CA ASP A 211 18.64 18.74 79.11
C ASP A 211 19.06 19.99 79.93
N THR A 212 19.52 21.07 79.27
CA THR A 212 19.77 22.36 79.95
C THR A 212 18.51 23.10 80.40
N GLU A 213 17.35 22.77 79.82
CA GLU A 213 16.05 23.33 80.18
C GLU A 213 15.39 22.53 81.32
N CYS A 214 15.45 21.19 81.26
CA CYS A 214 15.08 20.28 82.35
C CYS A 214 15.90 20.53 83.64
N THR A 215 17.18 20.85 83.50
CA THR A 215 18.04 21.28 84.63
C THR A 215 17.62 22.63 85.23
N ARG A 216 16.81 23.44 84.53
CA ARG A 216 16.20 24.68 85.04
C ARG A 216 14.77 24.51 85.54
N GLU A 217 13.96 23.62 84.97
CA GLU A 217 12.55 23.45 85.35
C GLU A 217 12.32 22.69 86.66
N SER A 218 13.32 21.99 87.20
CA SER A 218 13.23 21.38 88.55
C SER A 218 13.09 22.41 89.71
N VAL A 219 13.09 23.73 89.41
CA VAL A 219 12.90 24.80 90.40
C VAL A 219 11.90 25.88 89.93
N ALA A 220 10.74 25.50 89.38
CA ALA A 220 9.59 26.42 89.25
C ALA A 220 8.21 25.75 89.04
N THR A 221 7.64 25.13 90.07
CA THR A 221 6.17 24.91 90.11
C THR A 221 5.49 26.20 90.60
N THR A 222 4.37 26.63 89.98
CA THR A 222 3.08 27.00 90.64
C THR A 222 2.25 28.08 89.90
N GLN A 223 1.18 27.60 89.22
CA GLN A 223 -0.22 28.12 89.19
C GLN A 223 -0.81 29.14 88.19
N MET A 224 -2.10 28.85 87.93
CA MET A 224 -3.24 29.58 87.35
C MET A 224 -3.15 30.09 85.89
N ALA A 225 -4.06 29.83 84.94
CA ALA A 225 -5.46 29.37 84.85
C ALA A 225 -6.45 30.46 84.33
N THR A 226 -7.38 30.01 83.48
CA THR A 226 -8.61 30.64 82.94
C THR A 226 -8.52 31.39 81.60
N GLY A 227 -9.49 31.13 80.71
CA GLY A 227 -9.60 31.79 79.39
C GLY A 227 -10.29 30.97 78.29
N GLN A 228 -11.62 30.82 78.40
CA GLN A 228 -12.56 30.51 77.30
C GLN A 228 -12.35 31.56 76.14
N GLU A 229 -12.68 31.37 74.86
CA GLU A 229 -13.82 30.69 74.22
C GLU A 229 -13.72 30.73 72.67
N ASN A 230 -14.67 30.08 71.99
CA ASN A 230 -15.14 30.24 70.61
C ASN A 230 -14.57 29.34 69.50
N ASP A 231 -15.43 28.40 69.10
CA ASP A 231 -15.45 27.70 67.83
C ASP A 231 -15.65 28.67 66.65
N TYR A 232 -15.12 28.33 65.47
CA TYR A 232 -15.85 28.59 64.23
C TYR A 232 -15.56 27.55 63.16
N ASP A 233 -16.65 27.06 62.57
CA ASP A 233 -16.75 26.06 61.51
C ASP A 233 -16.55 26.72 60.13
N GLY A 234 -16.03 25.96 59.16
CA GLY A 234 -15.56 26.48 57.87
C GLY A 234 -15.73 25.46 56.75
N SER A 235 -16.99 25.16 56.45
CA SER A 235 -17.41 24.08 55.56
C SER A 235 -16.77 24.09 54.16
N SER A 236 -16.61 22.88 53.63
CA SER A 236 -16.45 22.61 52.20
C SER A 236 -17.81 22.70 51.49
N GLU A 237 -17.86 23.36 50.34
CA GLU A 237 -18.77 23.12 49.20
C GLU A 237 -18.25 23.94 48.01
N GLU A 238 -17.90 23.29 46.89
CA GLU A 238 -18.75 23.15 45.69
C GLU A 238 -19.03 24.48 44.98
N GLU A 239 -18.32 24.75 43.88
CA GLU A 239 -19.01 25.24 42.67
C GLU A 239 -18.27 24.79 41.40
N SER A 240 -19.03 24.18 40.51
CA SER A 240 -18.62 23.64 39.22
C SER A 240 -19.15 24.52 38.08
N GLU A 241 -18.95 24.11 36.83
CA GLU A 241 -19.63 24.64 35.64
C GLU A 241 -19.20 26.04 35.11
N ASN A 242 -19.17 26.33 33.80
CA ASN A 242 -19.23 25.47 32.62
C ASN A 242 -18.71 26.20 31.36
N LEU A 243 -18.17 25.43 30.39
CA LEU A 243 -18.16 25.72 28.93
C LEU A 243 -17.40 27.00 28.44
N ALA A 244 -16.86 27.12 27.21
CA ALA A 244 -17.21 26.45 25.97
C ALA A 244 -16.11 26.57 24.87
N TRP A 245 -16.01 25.52 24.03
CA TRP A 245 -15.73 25.53 22.57
C TRP A 245 -14.29 25.48 22.01
N SER A 246 -13.83 24.25 21.78
CA SER A 246 -13.77 23.59 20.45
C SER A 246 -13.01 24.20 19.24
N SER A 247 -12.08 23.38 18.75
CA SER A 247 -11.78 23.07 17.33
C SER A 247 -10.81 23.94 16.50
N LEU A 248 -9.76 23.26 16.03
CA LEU A 248 -8.83 23.64 14.95
C LEU A 248 -9.54 23.64 13.58
N PRO A 249 -8.93 24.19 12.50
CA PRO A 249 -8.15 23.30 11.62
C PRO A 249 -6.94 23.89 10.85
N ALA A 250 -6.05 22.96 10.45
CA ALA A 250 -5.28 22.85 9.20
C ALA A 250 -4.22 23.91 8.77
N ALA A 251 -3.10 23.38 8.28
CA ALA A 251 -1.94 24.08 7.70
C ALA A 251 -2.11 24.37 6.18
N PRO A 252 -1.06 24.87 5.49
CA PRO A 252 -0.15 23.90 4.85
C PRO A 252 1.35 24.21 4.99
N GLU A 253 2.14 23.23 4.55
CA GLU A 253 3.59 23.03 4.74
C GLU A 253 4.45 23.86 3.77
N ARG A 254 5.76 24.04 4.10
CA ARG A 254 6.84 23.43 3.30
C ARG A 254 8.26 23.58 3.87
N ASN A 255 9.07 22.55 3.60
CA ASN A 255 10.53 22.49 3.47
C ASN A 255 11.41 22.46 4.76
N ASP A 256 11.80 21.24 5.10
CA ASP A 256 13.19 20.73 5.07
C ASP A 256 14.29 21.26 6.01
N SER A 257 14.84 20.28 6.75
CA SER A 257 16.27 20.00 6.97
C SER A 257 16.92 20.21 8.35
N ILE A 258 17.20 19.05 8.96
CA ILE A 258 18.53 18.59 9.44
C ILE A 258 19.19 19.36 10.61
N LEU A 259 19.17 18.70 11.77
CA LEU A 259 20.25 18.54 12.77
C LEU A 259 21.22 19.73 13.00
N GLY A 260 20.99 20.46 14.10
CA GLY A 260 21.95 21.41 14.68
C GLY A 260 21.78 21.50 16.21
N SER A 261 22.84 21.11 16.92
CA SER A 261 23.10 21.10 18.38
C SER A 261 22.26 22.01 19.33
N PRO A 262 21.97 21.57 20.57
CA PRO A 262 21.25 22.39 21.56
C PRO A 262 22.17 23.38 22.27
N ASP A 263 21.68 24.61 22.51
CA ASP A 263 21.75 25.25 23.85
C ASP A 263 20.86 26.52 23.94
N VAL A 264 20.75 27.07 25.16
CA VAL A 264 20.12 28.36 25.53
C VAL A 264 18.58 28.37 25.67
N ILE A 265 18.14 28.05 26.89
CA ILE A 265 16.89 28.57 27.47
C ILE A 265 16.91 30.10 27.54
N ASN A 266 15.84 30.77 27.11
CA ASN A 266 15.56 32.12 27.57
C ASN A 266 14.07 32.37 27.84
N THR A 267 13.80 33.01 28.96
CA THR A 267 12.50 33.16 29.60
C THR A 267 11.81 34.47 29.20
N THR A 268 10.51 34.40 28.93
CA THR A 268 9.41 35.31 29.38
C THR A 268 8.38 35.63 28.27
N PRO A 269 7.07 35.74 28.61
CA PRO A 269 6.02 35.98 27.63
C PRO A 269 5.66 37.46 27.49
N ARG A 270 5.45 37.94 26.25
CA ARG A 270 4.70 39.20 26.00
C ARG A 270 3.74 39.10 24.82
N ARG A 271 2.58 39.75 24.99
CA ARG A 271 1.38 39.70 24.14
C ARG A 271 0.98 41.12 23.70
N LYS A 272 0.25 41.20 22.56
CA LYS A 272 -0.38 42.36 21.86
C LYS A 272 0.43 42.77 20.60
N ARG A 273 -0.18 43.12 19.45
CA ARG A 273 -1.56 43.58 19.17
C ARG A 273 -2.02 43.18 17.74
N ARG A 274 -3.34 43.07 17.52
CA ARG A 274 -3.99 42.69 16.24
C ARG A 274 -3.77 43.69 15.08
N GLN A 275 -3.70 43.15 13.86
CA GLN A 275 -4.27 43.71 12.62
C GLN A 275 -5.27 42.67 12.06
N ARG A 276 -6.40 43.09 11.49
CA ARG A 276 -7.40 42.20 10.83
C ARG A 276 -7.26 42.31 9.30
N PRO A 277 -7.50 41.23 8.53
CA PRO A 277 -7.49 41.29 7.07
C PRO A 277 -8.81 41.84 6.50
N VAL A 278 -8.71 42.41 5.29
CA VAL A 278 -9.84 42.79 4.43
C VAL A 278 -9.76 41.97 3.14
N LYS A 279 -10.89 41.45 2.65
CA LYS A 279 -11.09 40.95 1.29
C LYS A 279 -12.19 41.77 0.60
N PRO A 280 -11.98 42.23 -0.65
CA PRO A 280 -13.00 42.28 -1.69
C PRO A 280 -12.95 40.96 -2.50
N ALA A 281 -14.05 40.37 -2.97
CA ALA A 281 -14.90 40.81 -4.10
C ALA A 281 -14.07 41.06 -5.39
N GLY A 282 -14.36 40.48 -6.56
CA GLY A 282 -15.45 39.57 -6.94
C GLY A 282 -15.87 39.89 -8.38
N THR A 283 -15.86 38.90 -9.28
CA THR A 283 -16.30 39.06 -10.67
C THR A 283 -16.93 37.77 -11.16
N GLY A 284 -18.03 37.83 -11.91
CA GLY A 284 -18.67 36.63 -12.45
C GLY A 284 -19.61 36.90 -13.63
N ALA A 285 -19.94 35.82 -14.35
CA ALA A 285 -21.03 35.65 -15.31
C ALA A 285 -21.23 34.12 -15.44
N LYS A 286 -22.43 33.54 -15.22
CA LYS A 286 -23.52 33.32 -16.22
C LYS A 286 -23.03 32.54 -17.46
N MET A 287 -23.68 31.52 -18.01
CA MET A 287 -25.00 30.87 -17.80
C MET A 287 -24.96 29.49 -18.52
N ALA A 288 -25.83 28.49 -18.34
CA ALA A 288 -27.07 28.31 -17.56
C ALA A 288 -27.25 26.81 -17.18
N THR A 289 -28.45 26.40 -16.74
CA THR A 289 -28.86 25.01 -16.43
C THR A 289 -29.99 24.56 -17.36
N TYR A 290 -30.04 23.27 -17.73
CA TYR A 290 -31.28 22.61 -18.16
C TYR A 290 -31.36 21.20 -17.56
N GLU A 291 -32.42 20.95 -16.80
CA GLU A 291 -32.87 19.61 -16.41
C GLU A 291 -33.72 19.03 -17.53
N THR A 292 -33.74 17.70 -17.70
CA THR A 292 -34.88 17.00 -18.32
C THR A 292 -35.02 15.61 -17.73
N GLU A 293 -36.27 15.28 -17.44
CA GLU A 293 -36.80 14.21 -16.62
C GLU A 293 -36.58 12.78 -17.16
N MET A 294 -36.60 11.81 -16.24
CA MET A 294 -36.94 10.40 -16.52
C MET A 294 -38.47 10.23 -16.58
N PRO A 295 -38.98 9.25 -17.34
CA PRO A 295 -40.01 8.40 -16.74
C PRO A 295 -39.89 6.88 -17.06
N ALA A 296 -39.82 6.11 -15.97
CA ALA A 296 -40.57 4.88 -15.63
C ALA A 296 -40.96 3.78 -16.66
N LYS A 297 -41.00 2.54 -16.11
CA LYS A 297 -41.61 1.28 -16.60
C LYS A 297 -40.83 0.54 -17.72
N GLU A 298 -40.90 -0.79 -17.84
CA GLU A 298 -41.73 -1.82 -17.17
C GLU A 298 -40.99 -3.17 -17.07
N LYS A 299 -41.28 -3.99 -16.05
CA LYS A 299 -40.99 -5.44 -16.02
C LYS A 299 -42.14 -6.18 -16.73
N PRO A 300 -41.90 -7.34 -17.37
CA PRO A 300 -42.30 -8.58 -16.70
C PRO A 300 -41.40 -9.81 -16.97
N ASP A 301 -41.17 -10.62 -15.93
CA ASP A 301 -40.98 -12.07 -16.05
C ASP A 301 -42.36 -12.73 -16.31
N PRO A 302 -42.47 -13.92 -16.94
CA PRO A 302 -42.54 -15.13 -16.10
C PRO A 302 -42.05 -16.47 -16.70
N ALA A 303 -41.28 -17.19 -15.87
CA ALA A 303 -41.54 -18.57 -15.43
C ALA A 303 -41.40 -19.83 -16.36
N SER A 304 -40.63 -20.79 -15.81
CA SER A 304 -40.91 -22.24 -15.71
C SER A 304 -40.66 -23.20 -16.88
N GLN A 305 -39.70 -24.13 -16.69
CA GLN A 305 -39.86 -25.60 -16.48
C GLN A 305 -38.44 -26.23 -16.31
N LYS A 306 -38.10 -27.02 -15.27
CA LYS A 306 -38.34 -28.47 -15.06
C LYS A 306 -38.10 -29.30 -16.35
N THR A 307 -37.32 -30.37 -16.44
CA THR A 307 -36.65 -31.27 -15.46
C THR A 307 -35.18 -31.49 -15.93
N SER A 308 -34.34 -32.44 -15.48
CA SER A 308 -34.36 -33.51 -14.46
C SER A 308 -32.92 -33.84 -14.05
N GLY A 309 -32.69 -34.43 -12.86
CA GLY A 309 -31.37 -34.96 -12.48
C GLY A 309 -31.32 -36.49 -12.47
N LYS A 310 -30.12 -37.07 -12.67
CA LYS A 310 -29.52 -38.13 -11.82
C LYS A 310 -28.25 -38.80 -12.39
N HIS A 311 -27.41 -39.25 -11.46
CA HIS A 311 -26.39 -40.32 -11.53
C HIS A 311 -25.04 -40.11 -12.25
N SER A 312 -24.00 -39.93 -11.42
CA SER A 312 -22.66 -40.54 -11.57
C SER A 312 -22.74 -42.08 -11.46
N PRO A 313 -21.71 -42.82 -11.95
CA PRO A 313 -20.59 -43.28 -11.11
C PRO A 313 -19.21 -42.91 -11.72
N ASP A 314 -18.19 -42.50 -10.98
CA ASP A 314 -17.34 -43.25 -10.02
C ASP A 314 -16.25 -44.12 -10.69
N VAL A 315 -15.01 -43.59 -10.74
CA VAL A 315 -13.74 -44.33 -10.93
C VAL A 315 -12.60 -43.64 -10.16
N MET A 316 -12.45 -44.03 -8.89
CA MET A 316 -11.19 -44.39 -8.20
C MET A 316 -9.86 -43.66 -8.52
N SER A 317 -9.39 -42.91 -7.51
CA SER A 317 -8.07 -43.04 -6.84
C SER A 317 -6.75 -42.58 -7.51
N LEU A 318 -6.05 -41.64 -6.83
CA LEU A 318 -4.75 -41.90 -6.17
C LEU A 318 -4.33 -40.73 -5.23
N GLU A 319 -4.33 -41.05 -3.93
CA GLU A 319 -3.31 -40.77 -2.90
C GLU A 319 -2.40 -39.52 -2.98
N THR A 320 -2.56 -38.62 -1.98
CA THR A 320 -1.41 -38.11 -1.18
C THR A 320 -1.85 -37.81 0.27
N LEU A 321 -0.96 -38.04 1.24
CA LEU A 321 -1.16 -37.86 2.67
C LEU A 321 -0.95 -36.40 3.16
N GLU A 322 -1.56 -36.12 4.33
CA GLU A 322 -1.12 -35.18 5.38
C GLU A 322 -0.75 -33.72 5.03
N ASN A 323 -1.54 -32.77 5.56
CA ASN A 323 -1.14 -32.15 6.85
C ASN A 323 -2.28 -31.36 7.50
N THR A 324 -2.57 -31.69 8.75
CA THR A 324 -3.42 -30.91 9.65
C THR A 324 -2.52 -30.06 10.54
N CYS A 325 -2.68 -28.73 10.53
CA CYS A 325 -2.26 -27.86 11.64
C CYS A 325 -2.88 -26.47 11.47
N GLU A 326 -3.76 -26.08 12.38
CA GLU A 326 -4.09 -24.67 12.61
C GLU A 326 -2.98 -24.03 13.47
N PRO A 327 -2.74 -22.70 13.35
CA PRO A 327 -1.74 -22.03 14.17
C PRO A 327 -2.28 -21.81 15.60
N GLU A 328 -1.65 -22.43 16.60
CA GLU A 328 -1.96 -22.17 18.01
C GLU A 328 -1.49 -20.78 18.46
N ASP A 329 -2.29 -20.19 19.36
CA ASP A 329 -2.15 -18.84 19.89
C ASP A 329 -1.08 -18.81 21.01
N LEU A 330 0.02 -18.08 20.79
CA LEU A 330 1.23 -18.17 21.62
C LEU A 330 1.36 -17.04 22.66
N PHE A 331 0.31 -16.78 23.43
CA PHE A 331 0.33 -15.81 24.54
C PHE A 331 -0.59 -16.19 25.73
N ASP A 332 -0.28 -17.30 26.41
CA ASP A 332 -0.79 -17.59 27.76
C ASP A 332 0.27 -18.39 28.56
N ASP A 333 1.22 -17.68 29.19
CA ASP A 333 1.90 -18.02 30.48
C ASP A 333 3.18 -17.18 30.70
N ILE A 334 3.01 -15.92 31.18
CA ILE A 334 3.99 -15.17 32.02
C ILE A 334 3.22 -14.37 33.07
#